data_AF-A0A7S0Z996-F1
#
_entry.id   AF-A0A7S0Z996-F1
#
_cell.length_a   1.000
_cell.length_b   1.000
_cell.length_c   1.000
_cell.angle_alpha   90.00
_cell.angle_beta   90.00
_cell.angle_gamma   90.00
#
_symmetry.space_group_name_H-M   'P 1'
#
loop_
_entity.id
_entity.type
_entity.pdbx_description
1 polymer ?
#
loop_
_entity_poly.entity_id
_entity_poly.type
_entity_poly.pdbx_seq_one_letter_code
_entity_poly.pdbx_strand_id
1 'polypeptide(L)'
;AGTVLEANMFPYACPPGVTHRTLWSRAPMDGDAIVEWVCAHLRENFPGVTAWNFDLNENNSVDVPHYHVFTYEAPTTQTKTKRDEKEDEGTQRRKAKKTR
;
A
#
# COMPACT_ATOMS: atom_id res chain seq x y z
N ALA A 1 4.43 -22.76 7.04
CA ALA A 1 5.42 -22.07 7.89
C ALA A 1 4.86 -20.71 8.26
N GLY A 2 5.11 -20.21 9.48
CA GLY A 2 4.58 -18.93 9.97
C GLY A 2 5.29 -17.74 9.33
N THR A 3 4.84 -17.33 8.16
CA THR A 3 5.28 -16.13 7.43
C THR A 3 4.02 -15.37 7.04
N VAL A 4 4.00 -14.06 7.27
CA VAL A 4 2.82 -13.21 7.00
C VAL A 4 3.25 -11.88 6.39
N LEU A 5 2.41 -11.34 5.50
CA LEU A 5 2.61 -10.05 4.86
C LEU A 5 1.48 -9.10 5.25
N GLU A 6 1.80 -8.06 6.00
CA GLU A 6 0.81 -7.14 6.55
C GLU A 6 1.14 -5.70 6.15
N ALA A 7 0.12 -4.82 6.16
CA ALA A 7 0.39 -3.39 5.99
C ALA A 7 1.27 -2.90 7.16
N ASN A 8 2.32 -2.15 6.85
CA ASN A 8 3.18 -1.60 7.90
C ASN A 8 2.38 -0.58 8.71
N MET A 9 2.39 -0.69 10.05
CA MET A 9 1.68 0.25 10.93
C MET A 9 2.25 1.67 10.89
N PHE A 10 3.53 1.81 10.50
CA PHE A 10 4.23 3.08 10.36
C PHE A 10 4.80 3.17 8.93
N PRO A 11 3.93 3.31 7.92
CA PRO A 11 4.34 3.27 6.53
C PRO A 11 5.23 4.47 6.19
N TYR A 12 6.08 4.30 5.18
CA TYR A 12 6.86 5.43 4.65
C TYR A 12 5.96 6.34 3.83
N ALA A 13 6.42 7.57 3.59
CA ALA A 13 5.80 8.46 2.62
C ALA A 13 6.10 7.93 1.21
N CYS A 14 5.24 7.05 0.71
CA CYS A 14 5.37 6.45 -0.62
C CYS A 14 4.58 7.23 -1.68
N PRO A 15 4.96 7.14 -2.98
CA PRO A 15 4.17 7.70 -4.08
C PRO A 15 2.75 7.11 -4.14
N PRO A 16 1.80 7.79 -4.81
CA PRO A 16 0.43 7.28 -4.98
C PRO A 16 0.40 5.88 -5.58
N GLY A 17 -0.44 5.01 -5.00
CA GLY A 17 -0.59 3.60 -5.42
C GLY A 17 0.42 2.65 -4.79
N VAL A 18 1.46 3.14 -4.10
CA VAL A 18 2.42 2.29 -3.38
C VAL A 18 1.99 2.11 -1.93
N THR A 19 1.92 0.85 -1.50
CA THR A 19 1.67 0.46 -0.10
C THR A 19 2.94 -0.12 0.50
N HIS A 20 3.37 0.41 1.65
CA HIS A 20 4.44 -0.16 2.45
C HIS A 20 3.88 -1.29 3.35
N ARG A 21 4.40 -2.49 3.14
CA ARG A 21 4.06 -3.72 3.88
C ARG A 21 5.29 -4.25 4.62
N THR A 22 5.03 -5.03 5.65
CA THR A 22 6.06 -5.77 6.40
C THR A 22 5.86 -7.25 6.19
N LEU A 23 6.89 -7.92 5.68
CA LEU A 23 6.98 -9.37 5.62
C LEU A 23 7.60 -9.84 6.93
N TRP A 24 6.84 -10.56 7.74
CA TRP A 24 7.31 -11.17 8.97
C TRP A 24 7.64 -12.65 8.74
N SER A 25 8.77 -13.11 9.28
CA SER A 25 9.15 -14.51 9.23
C SER A 25 9.69 -14.99 10.58
N ARG A 26 9.44 -16.27 10.89
CA ARG A 26 10.04 -16.91 12.08
C ARG A 26 11.53 -17.25 11.89
N ALA A 27 12.03 -17.24 10.66
CA ALA A 27 13.42 -17.53 10.34
C ALA A 27 13.95 -16.50 9.32
N PRO A 28 15.25 -16.18 9.34
CA PRO A 28 15.86 -15.34 8.31
C PRO A 28 15.60 -15.89 6.91
N MET A 29 15.29 -15.00 5.99
CA MET A 29 15.12 -15.24 4.57
C MET A 29 16.18 -14.46 3.82
N ASP A 30 16.75 -15.07 2.78
CA ASP A 30 17.57 -14.36 1.80
C ASP A 30 16.68 -13.75 0.70
N GLY A 31 17.31 -13.02 -0.23
CA GLY A 31 16.58 -12.36 -1.32
C GLY A 31 15.77 -13.34 -2.18
N ASP A 32 16.32 -14.52 -2.48
CA ASP A 32 15.65 -15.51 -3.32
C ASP A 32 14.42 -16.10 -2.61
N ALA A 33 14.54 -16.44 -1.33
CA ALA A 33 13.43 -16.91 -0.51
C ALA A 33 12.33 -15.84 -0.37
N ILE A 34 12.70 -14.56 -0.23
CA ILE A 34 11.74 -13.46 -0.20
C ILE A 34 10.99 -13.36 -1.53
N VAL A 35 11.71 -13.41 -2.66
CA VAL A 35 11.11 -13.34 -4.00
C VAL A 35 10.15 -14.50 -4.24
N GLU A 36 10.56 -15.73 -3.94
CA GLU A 36 9.72 -16.91 -4.11
C GLU A 36 8.42 -16.78 -3.30
N TRP A 37 8.54 -16.47 -2.01
CA TRP A 37 7.39 -16.41 -1.11
C TRP A 37 6.45 -15.25 -1.46
N VAL A 38 6.99 -14.04 -1.66
CA VAL A 38 6.17 -12.85 -1.93
C VAL A 38 5.48 -12.96 -3.29
N CYS A 39 6.14 -13.49 -4.32
CA CYS A 39 5.50 -13.70 -5.62
C CYS A 39 4.31 -14.66 -5.53
N ALA A 40 4.46 -15.79 -4.82
CA ALA A 40 3.37 -16.74 -4.62
C ALA A 40 2.22 -16.08 -3.84
N HIS A 41 2.55 -15.42 -2.72
CA HIS A 41 1.57 -14.81 -1.84
C HIS A 41 0.78 -13.68 -2.51
N LEU A 42 1.44 -12.79 -3.26
CA LEU A 42 0.78 -11.68 -3.95
C LEU A 42 -0.17 -12.18 -5.05
N ARG A 43 0.22 -13.22 -5.81
CA ARG A 43 -0.64 -13.80 -6.85
C ARG A 43 -1.94 -14.36 -6.29
N GLU A 44 -1.88 -14.99 -5.12
CA GLU A 44 -3.05 -15.61 -4.48
C GLU A 44 -3.92 -14.61 -3.72
N ASN A 45 -3.31 -13.63 -3.04
CA ASN A 45 -4.01 -12.81 -2.03
C ASN A 45 -4.18 -11.35 -2.45
N PHE A 46 -3.38 -10.86 -3.40
CA PHE A 46 -3.37 -9.46 -3.82
C PHE A 46 -3.33 -9.33 -5.36
N PRO A 47 -4.36 -9.84 -6.08
CA PRO A 47 -4.37 -9.87 -7.55
C PRO A 47 -4.37 -8.47 -8.20
N GLY A 48 -4.65 -7.40 -7.45
CA GLY A 48 -4.56 -6.01 -7.93
C GLY A 48 -3.13 -5.46 -7.98
N VAL A 49 -2.16 -6.13 -7.35
CA VAL A 49 -0.77 -5.70 -7.32
C VAL A 49 -0.12 -6.00 -8.67
N THR A 50 0.35 -4.95 -9.33
CA THR A 50 0.93 -5.02 -10.68
C THR A 50 2.45 -4.92 -10.68
N ALA A 51 3.02 -4.34 -9.63
CA ALA A 51 4.47 -4.29 -9.42
C ALA A 51 4.77 -4.34 -7.91
N TRP A 52 5.95 -4.84 -7.56
CA TRP A 52 6.41 -4.83 -6.18
C TRP A 52 7.94 -4.83 -6.11
N ASN A 53 8.48 -4.42 -4.97
CA ASN A 53 9.90 -4.49 -4.65
C ASN A 53 10.11 -4.69 -3.14
N PHE A 54 11.31 -5.01 -2.69
CA PHE A 54 11.63 -5.15 -1.26
C PHE A 54 12.98 -4.54 -0.89
N ASP A 55 13.14 -4.31 0.41
CA ASP A 55 14.40 -3.95 1.07
C ASP A 55 14.65 -4.91 2.24
N LEU A 56 15.91 -5.31 2.43
CA LEU A 56 16.33 -6.29 3.43
C LEU A 56 16.32 -5.72 4.86
N ASN A 57 16.12 -4.41 5.00
CA ASN A 57 16.08 -3.70 6.27
C ASN A 57 17.28 -4.00 7.17
N GLU A 58 18.46 -3.54 6.77
CA GLU A 58 19.71 -3.75 7.52
C GLU A 58 19.75 -3.03 8.89
N ASN A 59 18.75 -2.17 9.18
CA ASN A 59 18.63 -1.43 10.43
C ASN A 59 17.38 -1.86 11.22
N ASN A 60 17.50 -2.92 11.99
CA ASN A 60 16.38 -3.53 12.71
C ASN A 60 16.03 -2.77 14.01
N SER A 61 14.78 -2.31 14.12
CA SER A 61 14.21 -1.75 15.35
C SER A 61 13.56 -2.81 16.25
N VAL A 62 13.39 -4.03 15.75
CA VAL A 62 12.75 -5.17 16.41
C VAL A 62 13.56 -6.44 16.13
N ASP A 63 13.79 -7.27 17.16
CA ASP A 63 14.59 -8.50 17.09
C ASP A 63 13.79 -9.71 16.58
N VAL A 64 13.09 -9.52 15.47
CA VAL A 64 12.34 -10.57 14.74
C VAL A 64 12.66 -10.38 13.26
N PRO A 65 12.96 -11.43 12.47
CA PRO A 65 13.20 -11.28 11.04
C PRO A 65 12.01 -10.63 10.34
N HIS A 66 12.25 -9.46 9.74
CA HIS A 66 11.25 -8.72 8.99
C HIS A 66 11.88 -7.95 7.83
N TYR A 67 11.09 -7.79 6.76
CA TYR A 67 11.55 -7.16 5.52
C TYR A 67 10.50 -6.15 5.03
N HIS A 68 10.97 -5.07 4.43
CA HIS A 68 10.08 -4.06 3.85
C HIS A 68 9.69 -4.49 2.45
N VAL A 69 8.39 -4.58 2.20
CA VAL A 69 7.84 -4.93 0.88
C VAL A 69 6.97 -3.77 0.41
N PHE A 70 7.24 -3.26 -0.78
CA PHE A 70 6.48 -2.19 -1.41
C PHE A 70 5.64 -2.78 -2.53
N THR A 71 4.32 -2.69 -2.43
CA THR A 71 3.39 -3.17 -3.47
C THR A 71 2.75 -1.99 -4.18
N TYR A 72 2.63 -2.05 -5.50
CA TYR A 72 1.98 -1.04 -6.32
C TYR A 72 0.67 -1.57 -6.91
N GLU A 73 -0.41 -0.84 -6.65
CA GLU A 73 -1.71 -1.00 -7.28
C GLU A 73 -2.06 0.30 -8.01
N ALA A 74 -2.47 0.19 -9.27
CA ALA A 74 -2.87 1.37 -10.03
C ALA A 74 -4.03 2.07 -9.31
N PRO A 75 -3.97 3.39 -9.05
CA PRO A 75 -5.08 4.09 -8.44
C PRO A 75 -6.31 3.86 -9.30
N THR A 76 -7.37 3.29 -8.74
CA THR A 76 -8.64 3.22 -9.44
C THR A 76 -9.04 4.65 -9.77
N THR A 77 -9.06 5.02 -11.05
CA THR A 77 -9.68 6.27 -11.50
C THR A 77 -11.13 6.21 -11.07
N GLN A 78 -11.42 6.75 -9.88
CA GLN A 78 -12.78 7.02 -9.47
C GLN A 78 -13.30 8.00 -10.51
N THR A 79 -14.08 7.48 -11.45
CA THR A 79 -14.80 8.31 -12.39
C THR A 79 -15.80 9.07 -11.54
N LYS A 80 -15.51 10.35 -11.24
CA LYS A 80 -16.44 11.21 -10.51
C LYS A 80 -17.80 11.03 -11.16
N THR A 81 -18.78 10.57 -10.40
CA THR A 81 -20.12 10.45 -10.97
C THR A 81 -20.66 11.87 -11.08
N LYS A 82 -21.56 12.14 -12.05
CA LYS A 82 -22.23 13.45 -12.20
C LYS A 82 -22.95 13.95 -10.92
N ARG A 83 -23.10 13.09 -9.89
CA ARG A 83 -23.60 13.47 -8.57
C ARG A 83 -22.57 14.27 -7.77
N ASP A 84 -21.31 13.84 -7.78
CA ASP A 84 -20.24 14.45 -6.98
C ASP A 84 -19.86 15.84 -7.52
N GLU A 85 -19.93 16.04 -8.84
CA GLU A 85 -19.73 17.35 -9.48
C GLU A 85 -20.84 18.35 -9.12
N LYS A 86 -22.10 17.90 -9.00
CA LYS A 86 -23.23 18.77 -8.63
C LYS A 86 -23.19 19.19 -7.16
N GLU A 87 -22.66 18.34 -6.27
CA GLU A 87 -22.54 18.68 -4.84
C GLU A 87 -21.44 19.71 -4.56
N ASP A 88 -20.31 19.65 -5.26
CA ASP A 88 -19.24 20.65 -5.16
C ASP A 88 -19.71 22.01 -5.72
N GLU A 89 -20.36 22.03 -6.89
CA GLU A 89 -20.88 23.28 -7.49
C GLU A 89 -21.99 23.90 -6.63
N GLY A 90 -22.87 23.09 -6.04
CA GLY A 90 -23.92 23.52 -5.12
C GLY A 90 -23.38 24.10 -3.81
N THR A 91 -22.29 23.53 -3.29
CA THR A 91 -21.64 23.97 -2.05
C THR A 91 -20.89 25.28 -2.25
N GLN A 92 -20.21 25.46 -3.39
CA GLN A 92 -19.49 26.69 -3.73
C GLN A 92 -20.46 27.87 -3.92
N ARG A 93 -21.60 27.67 -4.61
CA ARG A 93 -22.64 28.71 -4.78
C ARG A 93 -23.27 29.16 -3.46
N ARG A 94 -23.45 28.26 -2.49
CA ARG A 94 -24.02 28.58 -1.17
C ARG A 94 -23.07 29.43 -0.31
N LYS A 95 -21.76 29.21 -0.42
CA LYS A 95 -20.76 30.02 0.29
C LYS A 95 -20.63 31.43 -0.30
N ALA A 96 -20.69 31.57 -1.62
CA ALA A 96 -20.62 32.87 -2.30
C ALA A 96 -21.81 33.81 -1.98
N LYS A 97 -22.97 33.26 -1.60
CA LYS A 97 -24.18 34.04 -1.28
C LYS A 97 -24.26 34.52 0.17
N LYS A 98 -23.35 34.08 1.06
CA LYS A 98 -23.40 34.39 2.51
C LYS A 98 -22.42 35.50 2.93
N THR A 99 -21.74 36.15 1.98
CA THR A 99 -20.75 37.21 2.23
C THR A 99 -21.22 38.58 1.75
N ARG A 100 -22.51 38.89 1.91
CA ARG A 100 -23.06 40.21 1.60
C ARG A 100 -23.99 40.69 2.68
#